data_AF-A0A953EJV5-F1
#
_entry.id   AF-A0A953EJV5-F1
#
_cell.length_a   1.000
_cell.length_b   1.000
_cell.length_c   1.000
_cell.angle_alpha   90.00
_cell.angle_beta   90.00
_cell.angle_gamma   90.00
#
_symmetry.space_group_name_H-M   'P 1'
#
loop_
_entity.id
_entity.type
_entity.pdbx_description
1 polymer ?
#
loop_
_entity_poly.entity_id
_entity_poly.type
_entity_poly.pdbx_seq_one_letter_code
_entity_poly.pdbx_strand_id
1 'polypeptide(L)'
;MSSKKKVMTPADFDKAYEENEVQLRGVVYFVGGLSILIVMVSVLMWFFLGQMHDYRKETQGPANPLALSTKERLPDGPRLQSAPGFGVDGPDGHVNLELTQPAAEYLELKKQWDSVEKNGEKDPKTGAVIMLPIEEAKKRLLAEGLKARSDDAGKKLYDDSRRFFSESSAGRMETEIRR
;
A
#
# COMPACT_ATOMS: atom_id res chain seq x y z
N MET A 1 38.52 77.40 17.03
CA MET A 1 38.47 75.93 17.21
C MET A 1 38.02 75.32 15.89
N SER A 2 38.96 74.68 15.17
CA SER A 2 38.76 74.22 13.80
C SER A 2 38.09 72.84 13.80
N SER A 3 36.88 72.76 13.24
CA SER A 3 36.17 71.50 13.00
C SER A 3 36.84 70.78 11.84
N LYS A 4 37.61 69.72 12.13
CA LYS A 4 38.15 68.83 11.11
C LYS A 4 37.03 67.93 10.61
N LYS A 5 36.60 68.13 9.36
CA LYS A 5 35.78 67.14 8.62
C LYS A 5 36.54 65.83 8.57
N LYS A 6 35.98 64.76 9.16
CA LYS A 6 36.49 63.38 9.04
C LYS A 6 36.33 62.94 7.59
N VAL A 7 37.44 62.73 6.91
CA VAL A 7 37.48 62.06 5.60
C VAL A 7 37.44 60.57 5.90
N MET A 8 36.40 59.88 5.45
CA MET A 8 36.29 58.43 5.58
C MET A 8 37.20 57.77 4.56
N THR A 9 38.32 57.22 5.01
CA THR A 9 39.13 56.26 4.27
C THR A 9 38.73 54.84 4.67
N PRO A 10 38.67 53.88 3.73
CA PRO A 10 38.08 52.55 3.93
C PRO A 10 38.88 51.60 4.85
N ALA A 11 39.99 52.04 5.44
CA ALA A 11 40.74 51.26 6.43
C ALA A 11 41.19 52.18 7.56
N ASP A 12 40.41 52.20 8.64
CA ASP A 12 40.73 52.92 9.88
C ASP A 12 41.46 51.93 10.81
N PHE A 13 42.79 51.93 10.77
CA PHE A 13 43.64 50.96 11.48
C PHE A 13 43.69 51.15 13.01
N ASP A 14 43.03 52.19 13.53
CA ASP A 14 43.02 52.53 14.96
C ASP A 14 41.96 51.75 15.76
N LYS A 15 41.18 50.85 15.13
CA LYS A 15 40.20 49.97 15.80
C LYS A 15 40.63 48.50 15.71
N ALA A 16 40.57 47.80 16.85
CA ALA A 16 40.95 46.38 16.97
C ALA A 16 39.93 45.40 16.36
N TYR A 17 38.82 45.90 15.79
CA TYR A 17 37.82 45.13 15.08
C TYR A 17 37.21 45.98 13.96
N GLU A 18 36.80 45.32 12.88
CA GLU A 18 36.10 45.95 11.75
C GLU A 18 34.63 46.18 12.14
N GLU A 19 34.16 47.42 12.02
CA GLU A 19 32.74 47.73 12.23
C GLU A 19 31.93 47.23 11.03
N ASN A 20 31.08 46.23 11.24
CA ASN A 20 30.19 45.70 10.21
C ASN A 20 29.01 46.67 10.00
N GLU A 21 29.23 47.75 9.25
CA GLU A 21 28.19 48.69 8.87
C GLU A 21 27.32 48.09 7.77
N VAL A 22 26.27 47.36 8.16
CA VAL A 22 25.28 46.85 7.22
C VAL A 22 24.45 48.00 6.68
N GLN A 23 24.50 48.22 5.36
CA GLN A 23 23.70 49.24 4.69
C GLN A 23 22.21 48.85 4.64
N LEU A 24 21.49 49.08 5.74
CA LEU A 24 20.07 48.78 5.91
C LEU A 24 19.20 49.30 4.75
N ARG A 25 19.51 50.48 4.20
CA ARG A 25 18.79 51.05 3.06
C ARG A 25 18.91 50.18 1.80
N GLY A 26 20.10 49.65 1.52
CA GLY A 26 20.32 48.77 0.36
C GLY A 26 19.55 47.46 0.49
N VAL A 27 19.53 46.88 1.69
CA VAL A 27 18.76 45.66 1.98
C VAL A 27 17.25 45.89 1.79
N VAL A 28 16.72 47.01 2.27
CA VAL A 28 15.29 47.34 2.12
C VAL A 28 14.90 47.53 0.65
N TYR A 29 15.71 48.24 -0.14
CA TYR A 29 15.46 48.38 -1.58
C TYR A 29 15.56 47.04 -2.32
N PHE A 30 16.51 46.18 -1.94
CA PHE A 30 16.65 44.84 -2.52
C PHE A 30 15.43 43.97 -2.24
N VAL A 31 14.95 43.93 -1.00
CA VAL A 31 13.74 43.19 -0.63
C VAL A 31 12.51 43.74 -1.34
N GLY A 32 12.38 45.07 -1.42
CA GLY A 32 11.28 45.71 -2.15
C GLY A 32 11.29 45.36 -3.65
N GLY A 33 12.44 45.48 -4.31
CA GLY A 33 12.61 45.13 -5.72
C GLY A 33 12.34 43.65 -5.98
N LEU A 34 12.86 42.75 -5.15
CA LEU A 34 12.63 41.31 -5.27
C LEU A 34 11.14 40.97 -5.09
N SER A 35 10.47 41.61 -4.13
CA SER A 35 9.04 41.40 -3.88
C SER A 35 8.18 41.81 -5.08
N ILE A 36 8.49 42.96 -5.70
CA ILE A 36 7.78 43.44 -6.90
C ILE A 36 7.99 42.46 -8.06
N LEU A 37 9.22 41.96 -8.26
CA LEU A 37 9.52 41.00 -9.32
C LEU A 37 8.74 39.69 -9.12
N ILE A 38 8.67 39.17 -7.89
CA ILE A 38 7.90 37.97 -7.57
C ILE A 38 6.44 38.16 -7.93
N VAL A 39 5.82 39.26 -7.49
CA VAL A 39 4.42 39.57 -7.80
C VAL A 39 4.20 39.65 -9.32
N MET A 40 5.08 40.31 -10.04
CA MET A 40 5.01 40.42 -11.50
C MET A 40 5.05 39.05 -12.17
N VAL A 41 6.00 38.19 -11.80
CA VAL A 41 6.12 36.83 -12.35
C VAL A 41 4.89 35.99 -12.02
N SER A 42 4.37 36.07 -10.79
CA SER A 42 3.16 35.36 -10.40
C SER A 42 1.94 35.77 -11.22
N VAL A 43 1.76 37.07 -11.49
CA VAL A 43 0.67 37.57 -12.34
C VAL A 43 0.82 37.07 -13.78
N LEU A 44 2.04 37.10 -14.33
CA LEU A 44 2.32 36.57 -15.67
C LEU A 44 2.00 35.07 -15.77
N MET A 45 2.42 34.29 -14.77
CA MET A 45 2.16 32.86 -14.70
C MET A 45 0.66 32.56 -14.58
N TRP A 46 -0.06 33.35 -13.78
CA TRP A 46 -1.51 33.20 -13.64
C TRP A 46 -2.23 33.46 -14.97
N PHE A 47 -1.86 34.53 -15.68
CA PHE A 47 -2.38 34.83 -17.01
C PHE A 47 -2.07 33.73 -18.03
N PHE A 48 -0.81 33.26 -18.07
CA PHE A 48 -0.39 32.19 -18.96
C PHE A 48 -1.17 30.88 -18.71
N LEU A 49 -1.34 30.51 -17.43
CA LEU A 49 -2.10 29.30 -17.07
C LEU A 49 -3.58 29.44 -17.47
N GLY A 50 -4.17 30.62 -17.32
CA GLY A 50 -5.51 30.93 -17.80
C GLY A 50 -5.63 30.66 -19.30
N GLN A 51 -4.71 31.22 -20.09
CA GLN A 51 -4.71 31.02 -21.54
C GLN A 51 -4.51 29.55 -21.95
N MET A 52 -3.62 28.81 -21.27
CA MET A 52 -3.44 27.38 -21.54
C MET A 52 -4.70 26.57 -21.22
N HIS A 53 -5.42 26.95 -20.16
CA HIS A 53 -6.66 26.27 -19.78
C HIS A 53 -7.76 26.50 -20.80
N ASP A 54 -7.91 27.72 -21.29
CA ASP A 54 -8.87 28.04 -22.35
C ASP A 54 -8.51 27.33 -23.66
N TYR A 55 -7.23 27.33 -24.04
CA TYR A 55 -6.74 26.55 -25.17
C TYR A 55 -7.03 25.05 -25.03
N ARG A 56 -6.80 24.46 -23.84
CA ARG A 56 -7.13 23.05 -23.58
C ARG A 56 -8.63 22.77 -23.67
N LYS A 57 -9.49 23.69 -23.27
CA LYS A 57 -10.95 23.51 -23.40
C LYS A 57 -11.38 23.53 -24.87
N GLU A 58 -10.81 24.43 -25.65
CA GLU A 58 -11.11 24.56 -27.09
C GLU A 58 -10.51 23.41 -27.92
N THR A 59 -9.36 22.88 -27.50
CA THR A 59 -8.66 21.77 -28.17
C THR A 59 -8.91 20.39 -27.55
N GLN A 60 -9.84 20.30 -26.59
CA GLN A 60 -10.45 19.02 -26.21
C GLN A 60 -11.28 18.51 -27.39
N GLY A 61 -10.58 17.97 -28.39
CA GLY A 61 -11.20 17.21 -29.46
C GLY A 61 -11.98 16.02 -28.89
N PRO A 62 -12.87 15.41 -29.70
CA PRO A 62 -13.56 14.20 -29.29
C PRO A 62 -12.52 13.18 -28.79
N ALA A 63 -12.82 12.51 -27.67
CA ALA A 63 -11.94 11.50 -27.10
C ALA A 63 -11.47 10.58 -28.23
N ASN A 64 -10.14 10.49 -28.43
CA ASN A 64 -9.55 9.67 -29.48
C ASN A 64 -10.23 8.29 -29.42
N PRO A 65 -10.75 7.74 -30.53
CA PRO A 65 -11.44 6.44 -30.51
C PRO A 65 -10.55 5.30 -30.00
N LEU A 66 -9.23 5.51 -29.93
CA LEU A 66 -8.25 4.59 -29.33
C LEU A 66 -7.84 4.96 -27.90
N ALA A 67 -8.37 6.05 -27.33
CA ALA A 67 -8.14 6.39 -25.93
C ALA A 67 -8.93 5.42 -25.06
N LEU A 68 -8.20 4.46 -24.48
CA LEU A 68 -8.73 3.54 -23.49
C LEU A 68 -9.45 4.31 -22.38
N SER A 69 -10.65 3.84 -22.02
CA SER A 69 -11.38 4.39 -20.89
C SER A 69 -10.54 4.27 -19.61
N THR A 70 -10.82 5.08 -18.58
CA THR A 70 -10.12 4.98 -17.29
C THR A 70 -10.20 3.57 -16.70
N LYS A 71 -11.25 2.81 -17.04
CA LYS A 71 -11.49 1.42 -16.67
C LYS A 71 -10.65 0.42 -17.48
N GLU A 72 -10.41 0.69 -18.75
CA GLU A 72 -9.54 -0.11 -19.63
C GLU A 72 -8.04 0.15 -19.41
N ARG A 73 -7.70 1.27 -18.76
CA ARG A 73 -6.31 1.61 -18.40
C ARG A 73 -5.80 0.91 -17.15
N LEU A 74 -6.63 0.17 -16.41
CA LEU A 74 -6.15 -0.52 -15.22
C LEU A 74 -5.18 -1.64 -15.64
N PRO A 75 -3.99 -1.72 -15.04
CA PRO A 75 -3.08 -2.84 -15.28
C PRO A 75 -3.72 -4.13 -14.79
N ASP A 76 -3.32 -5.25 -15.43
CA ASP A 76 -3.70 -6.57 -14.96
C ASP A 76 -3.21 -6.78 -13.52
N GLY A 77 -4.14 -6.93 -12.59
CA GLY A 77 -3.84 -7.22 -11.18
C GLY A 77 -3.27 -8.62 -10.97
N PRO A 78 -2.79 -8.94 -9.75
CA PRO A 78 -2.44 -10.32 -9.39
C PRO A 78 -3.69 -11.21 -9.50
N ARG A 79 -3.66 -12.15 -10.45
CA ARG A 79 -4.81 -13.01 -10.78
C ARG A 79 -4.75 -14.32 -10.01
N LEU A 80 -5.92 -14.88 -9.66
CA LEU A 80 -5.99 -16.21 -9.07
C LEU A 80 -5.63 -17.26 -10.13
N GLN A 81 -4.63 -18.09 -9.86
CA GLN A 81 -4.25 -19.20 -10.76
C GLN A 81 -5.40 -20.20 -10.97
N SER A 82 -6.27 -20.34 -9.97
CA SER A 82 -7.41 -21.24 -9.99
C SER A 82 -8.62 -20.71 -10.77
N ALA A 83 -8.56 -19.48 -11.29
CA ALA A 83 -9.69 -18.78 -11.90
C ALA A 83 -9.33 -18.24 -13.30
N PRO A 84 -9.22 -19.11 -14.32
CA PRO A 84 -8.97 -18.65 -15.69
C PRO A 84 -10.17 -17.86 -16.22
N GLY A 85 -9.95 -16.65 -16.75
CA GLY A 85 -10.97 -15.92 -17.51
C GLY A 85 -11.76 -14.83 -16.76
N PHE A 86 -11.17 -14.14 -15.78
CA PHE A 86 -11.76 -12.96 -15.11
C PHE A 86 -13.03 -13.27 -14.30
N GLY A 87 -13.13 -14.44 -13.68
CA GLY A 87 -14.28 -14.74 -12.84
C GLY A 87 -14.01 -15.83 -11.83
N VAL A 88 -14.75 -15.78 -10.72
CA VAL A 88 -14.62 -16.74 -9.61
C VAL A 88 -15.84 -17.66 -9.63
N ASP A 89 -15.59 -18.96 -9.62
CA ASP A 89 -16.65 -19.96 -9.45
C ASP A 89 -17.11 -19.96 -7.99
N GLY A 90 -18.40 -19.71 -7.77
CA GLY A 90 -19.04 -19.76 -6.47
C GLY A 90 -20.15 -20.80 -6.40
N PRO A 91 -20.76 -20.99 -5.21
CA PRO A 91 -21.88 -21.91 -5.01
C PRO A 91 -23.12 -21.53 -5.85
N ASP A 92 -23.31 -20.24 -6.14
CA ASP A 92 -24.42 -19.72 -6.95
C ASP A 92 -24.10 -19.65 -8.46
N GLY A 93 -22.91 -20.11 -8.86
CA GLY A 93 -22.43 -20.08 -10.24
C GLY A 93 -21.20 -19.21 -10.46
N HIS A 94 -20.84 -19.02 -11.72
CA HIS A 94 -19.66 -18.25 -12.12
C HIS A 94 -19.94 -16.74 -12.04
N VAL A 95 -19.13 -16.02 -11.27
CA VAL A 95 -19.21 -14.56 -11.15
C VAL A 95 -18.20 -13.93 -12.11
N ASN A 96 -18.68 -13.29 -13.17
CA ASN A 96 -17.83 -12.55 -14.10
C ASN A 96 -17.42 -11.19 -13.48
N LEU A 97 -16.11 -10.96 -13.38
CA LEU A 97 -15.48 -9.80 -12.77
C LEU A 97 -14.68 -8.97 -13.80
N GLU A 98 -15.01 -9.09 -15.09
CA GLU A 98 -14.42 -8.30 -16.15
C GLU A 98 -14.55 -6.79 -15.89
N LEU A 99 -13.44 -6.08 -16.09
CA LEU A 99 -13.31 -4.63 -15.92
C LEU A 99 -13.55 -4.14 -14.47
N THR A 100 -13.65 -5.02 -13.48
CA THR A 100 -13.78 -4.60 -12.08
C THR A 100 -12.44 -4.17 -11.48
N GLN A 101 -12.43 -3.88 -10.18
CA GLN A 101 -11.19 -3.51 -9.50
C GLN A 101 -10.16 -4.66 -9.58
N PRO A 102 -8.84 -4.38 -9.61
CA PRO A 102 -7.83 -5.41 -9.78
C PRO A 102 -7.84 -6.51 -8.70
N ALA A 103 -8.37 -6.20 -7.52
CA ALA A 103 -8.49 -7.13 -6.39
C ALA A 103 -9.87 -7.83 -6.28
N ALA A 104 -10.76 -7.63 -7.25
CA ALA A 104 -12.14 -8.10 -7.16
C ALA A 104 -12.23 -9.63 -7.02
N GLU A 105 -11.41 -10.39 -7.75
CA GLU A 105 -11.35 -11.85 -7.66
C GLU A 105 -11.03 -12.32 -6.24
N TYR A 106 -9.98 -11.75 -5.64
CA TYR A 106 -9.58 -12.06 -4.27
C TYR A 106 -10.67 -11.68 -3.26
N LEU A 107 -11.28 -10.51 -3.42
CA LEU A 107 -12.32 -10.04 -2.52
C LEU A 107 -13.56 -10.94 -2.57
N GLU A 108 -13.94 -11.41 -3.75
CA GLU A 108 -15.08 -12.30 -3.90
C GLU A 108 -14.81 -13.67 -3.29
N LEU A 109 -13.63 -14.25 -3.55
CA LEU A 109 -13.21 -15.50 -2.92
C LEU A 109 -13.17 -15.36 -1.39
N LYS A 110 -12.64 -14.24 -0.89
CA LYS A 110 -12.58 -13.97 0.55
C LYS A 110 -13.98 -13.91 1.17
N LYS A 111 -14.96 -13.27 0.51
CA LYS A 111 -16.35 -13.26 0.99
C LYS A 111 -16.93 -14.66 1.08
N GLN A 112 -16.65 -15.52 0.10
CA GLN A 112 -17.10 -16.91 0.11
C GLN A 112 -16.51 -17.63 1.33
N TRP A 113 -15.20 -17.53 1.54
CA TRP A 113 -14.52 -18.12 2.71
C TRP A 113 -15.03 -17.57 4.03
N ASP A 114 -15.19 -16.25 4.16
CA ASP A 114 -15.71 -15.61 5.37
C ASP A 114 -17.13 -16.10 5.69
N SER A 115 -17.95 -16.40 4.67
CA SER A 115 -19.31 -16.91 4.86
C SER A 115 -19.31 -18.37 5.33
N VAL A 116 -18.43 -19.20 4.77
CA VAL A 116 -18.24 -20.60 5.16
C VAL A 116 -17.61 -20.70 6.55
N GLU A 117 -16.65 -19.84 6.89
CA GLU A 117 -16.02 -19.83 8.22
C GLU A 117 -17.04 -19.53 9.33
N LYS A 118 -17.96 -18.59 9.07
CA LYS A 118 -18.98 -18.17 10.05
C LYS A 118 -20.11 -19.16 10.20
N ASN A 119 -20.60 -19.70 9.08
CA ASN A 119 -21.84 -20.49 9.06
C ASN A 119 -21.59 -22.00 8.97
N GLY A 120 -20.38 -22.42 8.59
CA GLY A 120 -20.08 -23.78 8.16
C GLY A 120 -20.68 -24.09 6.79
N GLU A 121 -20.47 -25.32 6.35
CA GLU A 121 -20.99 -25.84 5.09
C GLU A 121 -21.47 -27.28 5.26
N LYS A 122 -22.60 -27.60 4.64
CA LYS A 122 -23.14 -28.95 4.57
C LYS A 122 -23.21 -29.38 3.13
N ASP A 123 -22.93 -30.65 2.88
CA ASP A 123 -23.07 -31.24 1.56
C ASP A 123 -24.54 -31.15 1.12
N PRO A 124 -24.84 -30.49 -0.01
CA PRO A 124 -26.21 -30.37 -0.51
C PRO A 124 -26.84 -31.72 -0.86
N LYS A 125 -26.05 -32.76 -1.16
CA LYS A 125 -26.56 -34.09 -1.54
C LYS A 125 -26.76 -35.01 -0.36
N THR A 126 -25.80 -35.04 0.56
CA THR A 126 -25.79 -36.02 1.68
C THR A 126 -26.26 -35.41 3.01
N GLY A 127 -26.30 -34.08 3.11
CA GLY A 127 -26.59 -33.38 4.37
C GLY A 127 -25.48 -33.51 5.41
N ALA A 128 -24.37 -34.17 5.08
CA ALA A 128 -23.21 -34.29 5.95
C ALA A 128 -22.56 -32.92 6.18
N VAL A 129 -22.10 -32.66 7.40
CA VAL A 129 -21.37 -31.43 7.71
C VAL A 129 -19.97 -31.55 7.10
N ILE A 130 -19.68 -30.72 6.09
CA ILE A 130 -18.37 -30.66 5.44
C ILE A 130 -17.45 -29.75 6.25
N MET A 131 -17.94 -28.57 6.62
CA MET A 131 -17.23 -27.60 7.45
C MET A 131 -18.10 -27.13 8.61
N LEU A 132 -17.49 -26.99 9.78
CA LEU A 132 -18.13 -26.56 11.01
C LEU A 132 -17.39 -25.35 11.58
N PRO A 133 -18.09 -24.28 12.02
CA PRO A 133 -17.44 -23.14 12.64
C PRO A 133 -16.61 -23.57 13.86
N ILE A 134 -15.44 -22.95 14.05
CA ILE A 134 -14.48 -23.36 15.08
C ILE A 134 -15.09 -23.40 16.48
N GLU A 135 -15.97 -22.46 16.81
CA GLU A 135 -16.62 -22.38 18.12
C GLU A 135 -17.66 -23.49 18.32
N GLU A 136 -18.37 -23.88 17.27
CA GLU A 136 -19.26 -25.04 17.32
C GLU A 136 -18.47 -26.35 17.41
N ALA A 137 -17.36 -26.44 16.66
CA ALA A 137 -16.46 -27.58 16.70
C ALA A 137 -15.91 -27.79 18.11
N LYS A 138 -15.42 -26.73 18.78
CA LYS A 138 -14.97 -26.79 20.17
C LYS A 138 -16.06 -27.29 21.11
N LYS A 139 -17.29 -26.75 20.99
CA LYS A 139 -18.42 -27.17 21.85
C LYS A 139 -18.74 -28.66 21.67
N ARG A 140 -18.79 -29.15 20.43
CA ARG A 140 -19.04 -30.57 20.14
C ARG A 140 -17.91 -31.46 20.65
N LEU A 141 -16.67 -31.05 20.44
CA LEU A 141 -15.48 -31.76 20.91
C LEU A 141 -15.46 -31.90 22.44
N LEU A 142 -15.82 -30.83 23.16
CA LEU A 142 -15.92 -30.83 24.61
C LEU A 142 -17.10 -31.69 25.10
N ALA A 143 -18.23 -31.67 24.39
CA ALA A 143 -19.38 -32.51 24.71
C ALA A 143 -19.10 -34.01 24.51
N GLU A 144 -18.26 -34.35 23.54
CA GLU A 144 -17.82 -35.74 23.31
C GLU A 144 -16.91 -36.26 24.44
N GLY A 145 -16.39 -35.37 25.29
CA GLY A 145 -15.64 -35.76 26.48
C GLY A 145 -14.34 -36.49 26.16
N LEU A 146 -13.69 -36.13 25.04
CA LEU A 146 -12.44 -36.74 24.61
C LEU A 146 -11.39 -36.60 25.72
N LYS A 147 -10.99 -37.76 26.26
CA LYS A 147 -9.86 -37.81 27.19
C LYS A 147 -8.60 -37.50 26.41
N ALA A 148 -7.72 -36.68 26.99
CA ALA A 148 -6.37 -36.51 26.46
C ALA A 148 -5.74 -37.91 26.31
N ARG A 149 -5.29 -38.23 25.09
CA ARG A 149 -4.63 -39.51 24.80
C ARG A 149 -3.27 -39.55 25.48
N SER A 150 -3.25 -39.99 26.74
CA SER A 150 -2.04 -40.24 27.55
C SER A 150 -1.55 -41.68 27.45
N ASP A 151 -2.25 -42.50 26.67
CA ASP A 151 -1.95 -43.88 26.33
C ASP A 151 -0.75 -43.99 25.37
N ASP A 152 -0.13 -45.18 25.30
CA ASP A 152 1.08 -45.40 24.50
C ASP A 152 0.84 -45.15 22.99
N ALA A 153 -0.39 -45.22 22.52
CA ALA A 153 -0.77 -44.80 21.16
C ALA A 153 -0.62 -43.27 20.97
N GLY A 154 -0.95 -42.47 21.99
CA GLY A 154 -0.73 -41.03 22.00
C GLY A 154 0.75 -40.66 22.00
N LYS A 155 1.58 -41.40 22.74
CA LYS A 155 3.04 -41.21 22.72
C LYS A 155 3.64 -41.53 21.35
N LYS A 156 3.23 -42.62 20.70
CA LYS A 156 3.69 -42.95 19.34
C LYS A 156 3.35 -41.86 18.33
N LEU A 157 2.10 -41.37 18.34
CA LEU A 157 1.68 -40.25 17.48
C LEU A 157 2.49 -38.97 17.73
N TYR A 158 2.76 -38.67 19.01
CA TYR A 158 3.58 -37.53 19.38
C TYR A 158 5.02 -37.68 18.88
N ASP A 159 5.62 -38.85 19.06
CA ASP A 159 6.98 -39.15 18.57
C ASP A 159 7.03 -39.08 17.03
N ASP A 160 6.06 -39.65 16.33
CA ASP A 160 5.97 -39.60 14.86
C ASP A 160 5.81 -38.15 14.37
N SER A 161 5.02 -37.31 15.05
CA SER A 161 4.86 -35.89 14.68
C SER A 161 6.14 -35.07 14.81
N ARG A 162 7.09 -35.53 15.64
CA ARG A 162 8.39 -34.88 15.85
C ARG A 162 9.47 -35.42 14.94
N ARG A 163 9.21 -36.53 14.24
CA ARG A 163 10.13 -37.10 13.28
C ARG A 163 10.12 -36.27 12.00
N PHE A 164 11.30 -36.05 11.46
CA PHE A 164 11.47 -35.46 10.15
C PHE A 164 12.52 -36.23 9.36
N PHE A 165 12.41 -36.14 8.04
CA PHE A 165 13.39 -36.72 7.12
C PHE A 165 14.65 -35.87 7.17
N SER A 166 15.74 -36.47 7.64
CA SER A 166 17.04 -35.82 7.73
C SER A 166 17.86 -36.07 6.45
N GLU A 167 18.60 -35.06 6.02
CA GLU A 167 19.55 -35.17 4.90
C GLU A 167 20.67 -36.18 5.19
N SER A 168 20.96 -36.43 6.48
CA SER A 168 21.91 -37.44 6.96
C SER A 168 21.62 -38.85 6.42
N SER A 169 20.36 -39.14 6.08
CA SER A 169 19.91 -40.43 5.54
C SER A 169 19.50 -40.37 4.07
N ALA A 170 19.89 -39.32 3.33
CA ALA A 170 19.50 -39.08 1.94
C ALA A 170 17.97 -39.16 1.72
N GLY A 171 17.18 -38.75 2.73
CA GLY A 171 15.71 -38.74 2.69
C GLY A 171 15.02 -40.11 2.75
N ARG A 172 15.75 -41.21 3.00
CA ARG A 172 15.17 -42.58 2.94
C ARG A 172 14.59 -43.08 4.27
N MET A 173 14.96 -42.49 5.39
CA MET A 173 14.54 -42.92 6.72
C MET A 173 14.18 -41.72 7.59
N GLU A 174 13.12 -41.85 8.39
CA GLU A 174 12.75 -40.90 9.44
C GLU A 174 13.67 -41.09 10.66
N THR A 175 14.84 -40.46 10.66
CA THR A 175 15.89 -40.77 11.65
C THR A 175 16.01 -39.76 12.79
N GLU A 176 15.45 -38.55 12.66
CA GLU A 176 15.69 -37.48 13.63
C GLU A 176 14.40 -36.96 14.26
N ILE A 177 14.41 -36.83 15.59
CA ILE A 177 13.32 -36.26 16.40
C ILE A 177 13.72 -34.83 16.76
N ARG A 178 12.88 -33.86 16.42
CA ARG A 178 13.13 -32.45 16.75
C ARG A 178 13.08 -32.28 18.27
N ARG A 179 14.22 -31.94 18.88
CA ARG A 179 14.40 -31.84 20.35
C ARG A 179 13.54 -30.76 20.98
#